data_AF-A0A6G3PY04-F1
#
_entry.id   AF-A0A6G3PY04-F1
#
_cell.length_a   1.000
_cell.length_b   1.000
_cell.length_c   1.000
_cell.angle_alpha   90.00
_cell.angle_beta   90.00
_cell.angle_gamma   90.00
#
_symmetry.space_group_name_H-M   'P 1'
#
loop_
_entity.id
_entity.type
_entity.pdbx_description
1 polymer ?
#
loop_
_entity_poly.entity_id
_entity_poly.type
_entity_poly.pdbx_seq_one_letter_code
_entity_poly.pdbx_strand_id
1 'polypeptide(L)' 'MRKLAASWCSCRARSRTPWLTLDQQVRIVAVASLVTGAARLLAEDPGTVITTGELARVWDLVDHAIA' A
#
# COMPACT_ATOMS: atom_id res chain seq x y z
N MET A 1 10.83 7.71 24.93
CA MET A 1 10.09 8.40 23.84
C MET A 1 10.97 9.16 22.82
N ARG A 2 12.15 9.70 23.17
CA ARG A 2 13.00 10.46 22.20
C ARG A 2 13.62 9.64 21.05
N LYS A 3 13.88 8.34 21.24
CA LYS A 3 14.46 7.47 20.18
C LYS A 3 13.51 7.29 18.98
N LEU A 4 12.20 7.27 19.22
CA LEU A 4 11.20 7.16 18.16
C LEU A 4 11.20 8.44 17.32
N ALA A 5 11.17 9.62 17.92
CA ALA A 5 11.23 10.89 17.17
C ALA A 5 12.50 11.00 16.30
N ALA A 6 13.65 10.54 16.79
CA ALA A 6 14.90 10.55 16.04
C ALA A 6 14.91 9.55 14.86
N SER A 7 14.33 8.34 15.02
CA SER A 7 14.24 7.38 13.91
C SER A 7 13.26 7.86 12.84
N TRP A 8 12.20 8.57 13.23
CA TRP A 8 11.22 9.14 12.31
C TRP A 8 11.80 10.32 11.51
N CYS A 9 12.64 11.17 12.13
CA CYS A 9 13.41 12.19 11.41
C CYS A 9 14.41 11.58 10.41
N SER A 10 15.05 10.46 10.77
CA SER A 10 16.01 9.77 9.90
C SER A 10 15.33 9.14 8.67
N CYS A 11 14.12 8.60 8.80
CA CYS A 11 13.32 8.12 7.65
C CYS A 11 12.87 9.26 6.74
N ARG A 12 12.48 10.41 7.32
CA ARG A 12 12.08 11.60 6.54
C ARG A 12 13.24 12.21 5.73
N ALA A 13 14.45 12.19 6.28
CA ALA A 13 15.64 12.72 5.61
C ALA A 13 16.27 11.74 4.60
N ARG A 14 15.89 10.44 4.63
CA ARG A 14 16.51 9.37 3.82
C ARG A 14 15.53 8.74 2.85
N SER A 15 14.72 9.55 2.15
CA SER A 15 14.18 9.11 0.88
C SER A 15 15.30 9.14 -0.17
N ARG A 16 15.85 7.98 -0.52
CA ARG A 16 16.83 7.83 -1.62
C ARG A 16 16.25 8.19 -3.00
N THR A 17 14.98 8.58 -3.04
CA THR A 17 14.19 9.03 -4.18
C THR A 17 13.84 10.52 -4.00
N PRO A 18 14.70 11.46 -4.43
CA PRO A 18 14.44 12.90 -4.26
C PRO A 18 13.19 13.39 -5.02
N TRP A 19 12.69 12.57 -5.95
CA TRP A 19 11.54 12.85 -6.81
C TRP A 19 10.18 12.51 -6.17
N LEU A 20 10.17 11.89 -4.99
CA LEU A 20 8.97 11.26 -4.42
C LEU A 20 8.81 11.66 -2.95
N THR A 21 7.71 12.33 -2.63
CA THR A 21 7.40 12.72 -1.25
C THR A 21 7.19 11.47 -0.39
N LEU A 22 7.35 11.62 0.93
CA LEU A 22 7.09 10.52 1.87
C LEU A 22 5.66 9.98 1.72
N ASP A 23 4.70 10.87 1.48
CA ASP A 23 3.29 10.51 1.24
C ASP A 23 3.14 9.65 -0.02
N GLN A 24 3.79 10.05 -1.12
CA GLN A 24 3.80 9.27 -2.36
C GLN A 24 4.49 7.90 -2.18
N GLN A 25 5.55 7.80 -1.38
CA GLN A 25 6.22 6.51 -1.11
C GLN A 25 5.31 5.57 -0.34
N VAL A 26 4.60 6.09 0.67
CA VAL A 26 3.64 5.31 1.45
C VAL A 26 2.49 4.84 0.58
N ARG A 27 1.95 5.70 -0.29
CA ARG A 27 0.91 5.32 -1.26
C ARG A 27 1.36 4.21 -2.20
N ILE A 28 2.56 4.30 -2.77
CA ILE A 28 3.10 3.26 -3.66
C ILE A 28 3.23 1.92 -2.93
N VAL A 29 3.75 1.92 -1.69
CA VAL A 29 3.89 0.69 -0.88
C VAL A 29 2.51 0.12 -0.54
N ALA A 30 1.53 0.96 -0.21
CA ALA A 30 0.17 0.54 0.07
C ALA A 30 -0.48 -0.11 -1.15
N VAL A 31 -0.40 0.53 -2.33
CA VAL A 31 -0.92 -0.02 -3.60
C VAL A 31 -0.24 -1.34 -3.95
N ALA A 32 1.09 -1.42 -3.88
CA ALA A 32 1.83 -2.65 -4.17
C ALA A 32 1.41 -3.80 -3.24
N SER A 33 1.17 -3.50 -1.96
CA SER A 33 0.73 -4.48 -0.96
C SER A 33 -0.69 -4.96 -1.24
N LEU A 34 -1.60 -4.05 -1.59
CA LEU A 34 -2.99 -4.36 -1.95
C LEU A 34 -3.07 -5.24 -3.21
N VAL A 35 -2.33 -4.89 -4.27
CA VAL A 35 -2.27 -5.67 -5.51
C VAL A 35 -1.70 -7.07 -5.26
N THR A 36 -0.65 -7.18 -4.44
CA THR A 36 -0.05 -8.47 -4.09
C THR A 36 -1.03 -9.34 -3.27
N GLY A 37 -1.77 -8.73 -2.34
CA GLY A 37 -2.81 -9.41 -1.56
C GLY A 37 -3.96 -9.90 -2.43
N ALA A 38 -4.46 -9.05 -3.35
CA ALA A 38 -5.48 -9.45 -4.32
C ALA A 38 -5.02 -10.61 -5.21
N ALA A 39 -3.78 -10.58 -5.69
CA ALA A 39 -3.21 -11.65 -6.51
C ALA A 39 -3.15 -12.98 -5.75
N ARG A 40 -2.83 -12.96 -4.44
CA ARG A 40 -2.90 -14.17 -3.60
C ARG A 40 -4.32 -14.69 -3.43
N LEU A 41 -5.27 -13.80 -3.11
CA LEU A 41 -6.68 -14.18 -2.96
C LEU A 41 -7.22 -14.84 -4.25
N LEU A 42 -6.90 -14.24 -5.41
CA LEU A 42 -7.23 -14.80 -6.72
C LEU A 42 -6.56 -16.16 -7.00
N ALA A 43 -5.35 -16.38 -6.50
CA ALA A 43 -4.63 -17.64 -6.67
C ALA A 43 -5.15 -18.75 -5.76
N GLU A 44 -5.65 -18.41 -4.57
CA GLU A 44 -6.19 -19.36 -3.59
C GLU A 44 -7.63 -19.76 -3.90
N ASP A 45 -8.52 -18.80 -4.16
CA ASP A 45 -9.91 -19.07 -4.49
C ASP A 45 -10.54 -17.95 -5.35
N PRO A 46 -10.37 -18.01 -6.67
CA PRO A 46 -10.88 -16.97 -7.56
C PRO A 46 -12.42 -16.92 -7.59
N GLY A 47 -13.09 -18.04 -7.35
CA GLY A 47 -14.55 -18.14 -7.41
C GLY A 47 -15.21 -17.39 -6.25
N THR A 48 -14.70 -17.59 -5.05
CA THR A 48 -15.23 -16.91 -3.85
C THR A 48 -14.90 -15.43 -3.86
N VAL A 49 -13.67 -15.05 -4.22
CA VAL A 49 -13.20 -13.64 -4.16
C VAL A 49 -13.97 -12.73 -5.13
N ILE A 50 -14.40 -13.26 -6.28
CA ILE A 50 -15.24 -12.53 -7.24
C ILE A 50 -16.69 -12.46 -6.75
N THR A 51 -17.24 -13.55 -6.22
CA THR A 51 -18.65 -13.63 -5.81
C THR A 51 -18.95 -12.86 -4.53
N THR A 52 -18.00 -12.74 -3.60
CA THR A 52 -18.14 -11.97 -2.36
C THR A 52 -17.86 -10.47 -2.53
N GLY A 53 -17.35 -10.07 -3.70
CA GLY A 53 -16.98 -8.69 -4.01
C GLY A 53 -15.74 -8.19 -3.26
N GLU A 54 -14.93 -9.09 -2.69
CA GLU A 54 -13.67 -8.72 -2.03
C GLU A 54 -12.71 -8.02 -3.00
N LEU A 55 -12.65 -8.47 -4.26
CA LEU A 55 -11.82 -7.84 -5.28
C LEU A 55 -12.25 -6.40 -5.59
N ALA A 56 -13.55 -6.11 -5.57
CA ALA A 56 -14.07 -4.76 -5.78
C ALA A 56 -13.67 -3.81 -4.65
N ARG A 57 -13.69 -4.29 -3.39
CA ARG A 57 -13.26 -3.49 -2.23
C ARG A 57 -11.77 -3.20 -2.24
N VAL A 58 -10.95 -4.17 -2.68
CA VAL A 58 -9.51 -3.95 -2.83
C VAL A 58 -9.23 -2.91 -3.90
N TRP A 59 -9.98 -2.93 -5.01
CA TRP A 59 -9.85 -1.91 -6.05
C TRP A 59 -10.28 -0.52 -5.61
N ASP A 60 -11.37 -0.39 -4.84
CA ASP A 60 -11.82 0.88 -4.29
C ASP A 60 -10.76 1.51 -3.35
N LEU A 61 -10.08 0.69 -2.56
CA LEU A 61 -8.93 1.09 -1.73
C LEU A 61 -7.72 1.55 -2.57
N VAL A 62 -7.48 0.90 -3.72
CA VAL A 62 -6.42 1.32 -4.64
C VAL A 62 -6.78 2.65 -5.30
N ASP A 63 -8.02 2.81 -5.77
CA ASP A 63 -8.52 4.06 -6.36
C ASP A 63 -8.41 5.23 -5.38
N HIS A 64 -8.71 5.01 -4.11
CA HIS A 64 -8.50 6.02 -3.07
C HIS A 64 -7.03 6.35 -2.82
N ALA A 65 -6.13 5.37 -2.92
CA ALA A 65 -4.69 5.58 -2.69
C ALA A 65 -4.00 6.31 -3.85
N ILE A 66 -4.52 6.20 -5.07
CA ILE A 66 -3.97 6.84 -6.28
C ILE A 66 -4.58 8.23 -6.57
N ALA A 67 -5.75 8.56 -6.01
CA ALA A 67 -6.38 9.88 -6.09
C ALA A 67 -5.65 10.96 -5.27
#